data_AF-A0A7Y2D6W7-F1
#
_entry.id   AF-A0A7Y2D6W7-F1
#
_cell.length_a   1.000
_cell.length_b   1.000
_cell.length_c   1.000
_cell.angle_alpha   90.00
_cell.angle_beta   90.00
_cell.angle_gamma   90.00
#
_symmetry.space_group_name_H-M   'P 1'
#
loop_
_entity.id
_entity.type
_entity.pdbx_description
1 polymer ?
#
loop_
_entity_poly.entity_id
_entity_poly.type
_entity_poly.pdbx_seq_one_letter_code
_entity_poly.pdbx_strand_id
1 'polypeptide(L)'
;MDEEARSMLLAPAGLYLPLVAALVLTFLRTRGSTRDGDRTRLIRIFLIGVAVQCAHFSEEYLTGFYRLFPPLFGLAPVSARFFVGLNVFFIVLWLVCSFGVKRGFRAAYFPVWFFGLGMCLNGIVHPLLAVWVGGYFPGLFTSPVAGVLGVLVMRELIQSTGWSHDA
;
A
#
# COMPACT_ATOMS: atom_id res chain seq x y z
N MET A 1 11.93 -16.97 19.91
CA MET A 1 10.77 -16.59 19.08
C MET A 1 10.55 -17.73 18.11
N ASP A 2 9.32 -18.24 18.04
CA ASP A 2 8.95 -19.27 17.06
C ASP A 2 9.27 -18.82 15.63
N GLU A 3 9.69 -19.73 14.77
CA GLU A 3 10.19 -19.42 13.41
C GLU A 3 9.06 -18.87 12.52
N GLU A 4 7.84 -19.34 12.77
CA GLU A 4 6.62 -18.79 12.16
C GLU A 4 6.38 -17.35 12.63
N ALA A 5 6.45 -17.08 13.95
CA ALA A 5 6.30 -15.73 14.50
C ALA A 5 7.36 -14.75 13.97
N ARG A 6 8.61 -15.21 13.79
CA ARG A 6 9.68 -14.42 13.16
C ARG A 6 9.30 -14.04 11.73
N SER A 7 8.77 -14.97 10.97
CA SER A 7 8.41 -14.76 9.57
C SER A 7 7.19 -13.85 9.42
N MET A 8 6.19 -13.98 10.31
CA MET A 8 5.04 -13.07 10.36
C MET A 8 5.43 -11.61 10.64
N LEU A 9 6.49 -11.40 11.42
CA LEU A 9 7.01 -10.06 11.72
C LEU A 9 7.93 -9.54 10.60
N LEU A 10 8.87 -10.37 10.13
CA LEU A 10 9.93 -9.89 9.24
C LEU A 10 9.55 -9.93 7.75
N ALA A 11 8.69 -10.85 7.31
CA ALA A 11 8.29 -10.90 5.90
C ALA A 11 7.58 -9.62 5.45
N PRO A 12 6.71 -8.98 6.25
CA PRO A 12 6.12 -7.69 5.91
C PRO A 12 7.03 -6.49 6.18
N ALA A 13 8.30 -6.67 6.58
CA ALA A 13 9.16 -5.55 7.00
C ALA A 13 9.36 -4.50 5.90
N GLY A 14 9.25 -4.89 4.62
CA GLY A 14 9.24 -3.94 3.50
C GLY A 14 8.11 -2.90 3.57
N LEU A 15 7.02 -3.19 4.30
CA LEU A 15 5.90 -2.27 4.53
C LEU A 15 6.18 -1.27 5.65
N TYR A 16 7.15 -1.52 6.54
CA TYR A 16 7.43 -0.64 7.67
C TYR A 16 7.94 0.73 7.23
N LEU A 17 8.77 0.77 6.18
CA LEU A 17 9.27 2.03 5.64
C LEU A 17 8.14 2.90 5.05
N PRO A 18 7.27 2.40 4.16
CA PRO A 18 6.06 3.12 3.73
C PRO A 18 5.17 3.56 4.90
N LEU A 19 5.03 2.73 5.94
CA LEU A 19 4.21 3.04 7.12
C LEU A 19 4.76 4.24 7.89
N VAL A 20 6.06 4.23 8.18
CA VAL A 20 6.75 5.35 8.87
C VAL A 20 6.71 6.61 8.01
N ALA A 21 7.00 6.49 6.71
CA ALA A 21 6.93 7.61 5.79
C ALA A 21 5.52 8.21 5.71
N ALA A 22 4.49 7.37 5.65
CA ALA A 22 3.09 7.82 5.67
C ALA A 22 2.72 8.55 6.96
N LEU A 23 3.23 8.07 8.11
CA LEU A 23 3.03 8.73 9.40
C LEU A 23 3.64 10.12 9.38
N VAL A 24 4.92 10.22 9.00
CA VAL A 24 5.64 11.49 8.88
C VAL A 24 4.92 12.45 7.94
N LEU A 25 4.53 12.00 6.73
CA LEU A 25 3.79 12.81 5.77
C LEU A 25 2.44 13.30 6.31
N THR A 26 1.75 12.50 7.12
CA THR A 26 0.48 12.89 7.74
C THR A 26 0.65 13.98 8.80
N PHE A 27 1.82 14.04 9.46
CA PHE A 27 2.16 15.11 10.40
C PHE A 27 2.66 16.37 9.70
N LEU A 28 3.54 16.21 8.72
CA LEU A 28 4.17 17.32 8.00
C LEU A 28 3.23 18.01 7.00
N ARG A 29 2.28 17.25 6.42
CA ARG A 29 1.32 17.79 5.45
C ARG A 29 -0.04 17.96 6.10
N THR A 30 -0.38 19.20 6.40
CA THR A 30 -1.69 19.56 6.94
C THR A 30 -2.71 19.68 5.82
N ARG A 31 -3.99 19.75 6.20
CA ARG A 31 -5.06 20.09 5.27
C ARG A 31 -4.73 21.46 4.66
N GLY A 32 -4.38 21.48 3.38
CA GLY A 32 -4.35 22.73 2.62
C GLY A 32 -5.77 23.28 2.47
N SER A 33 -5.90 24.50 1.96
CA SER A 33 -7.17 25.07 1.46
C SER A 33 -7.66 24.27 0.25
N THR A 34 -8.09 23.02 0.46
CA THR A 34 -8.51 22.14 -0.62
C THR A 34 -9.92 22.50 -1.04
N ARG A 35 -10.10 22.80 -2.32
CA ARG A 35 -11.44 22.80 -2.92
C ARG A 35 -12.02 21.39 -2.81
N ASP A 36 -13.31 21.27 -2.58
CA ASP A 36 -14.00 19.98 -2.47
C ASP A 36 -13.82 19.08 -3.72
N GLY A 37 -13.50 19.68 -4.87
CA GLY A 37 -13.16 18.98 -6.11
C GLY A 37 -11.91 18.11 -6.01
N ASP A 38 -10.83 18.60 -5.38
CA ASP A 38 -9.54 17.88 -5.29
C ASP A 38 -9.69 16.62 -4.43
N ARG A 39 -10.42 16.77 -3.32
CA ARG A 39 -10.74 15.66 -2.42
C ARG A 39 -11.57 14.58 -3.12
N THR A 40 -12.54 14.99 -3.94
CA THR A 40 -13.40 14.06 -4.68
C THR A 40 -12.58 13.28 -5.71
N ARG A 41 -11.63 13.94 -6.37
CA ARG A 41 -10.72 13.31 -7.33
C ARG A 41 -9.76 12.33 -6.65
N LEU A 42 -9.14 12.73 -5.54
CA LEU A 42 -8.32 11.85 -4.71
C LEU A 42 -9.09 10.57 -4.34
N ILE A 43 -10.29 10.70 -3.79
CA ILE A 43 -11.11 9.54 -3.38
C ILE A 43 -11.41 8.62 -4.56
N ARG A 44 -11.76 9.16 -5.74
CA ARG A 44 -12.05 8.34 -6.92
C ARG A 44 -10.83 7.52 -7.36
N ILE A 45 -9.67 8.17 -7.52
CA ILE A 45 -8.44 7.48 -7.92
C ILE A 45 -8.02 6.47 -6.85
N PHE A 46 -8.14 6.84 -5.57
CA PHE A 46 -7.85 5.97 -4.45
C PHE A 46 -8.72 4.72 -4.44
N LEU A 47 -10.04 4.83 -4.65
CA LEU A 47 -10.95 3.68 -4.69
C LEU A 47 -10.71 2.77 -5.90
N ILE A 48 -10.36 3.35 -7.06
CA ILE A 48 -9.88 2.57 -8.22
C ILE A 48 -8.59 1.82 -7.84
N GLY A 49 -7.67 2.50 -7.16
CA GLY A 49 -6.47 1.90 -6.56
C GLY A 49 -6.81 0.71 -5.67
N VAL A 50 -7.74 0.86 -4.73
CA VAL A 50 -8.14 -0.23 -3.82
C VAL A 50 -8.69 -1.43 -4.61
N ALA A 51 -9.46 -1.21 -5.67
CA ALA A 51 -9.92 -2.29 -6.54
C ALA A 51 -8.76 -3.01 -7.23
N VAL A 52 -7.76 -2.27 -7.73
CA VAL A 52 -6.53 -2.86 -8.30
C VAL A 52 -5.71 -3.59 -7.24
N GLN A 53 -5.65 -3.09 -6.01
CA GLN A 53 -4.99 -3.77 -4.91
C GLN A 53 -5.68 -5.11 -4.57
N CYS A 54 -7.00 -5.21 -4.69
CA CYS A 54 -7.72 -6.48 -4.58
C CYS A 54 -7.30 -7.45 -5.69
N ALA A 55 -7.18 -6.99 -6.94
CA ALA A 55 -6.69 -7.81 -8.04
C ALA A 55 -5.23 -8.25 -7.82
N HIS A 56 -4.39 -7.35 -7.34
CA HIS A 56 -2.98 -7.61 -7.03
C HIS A 56 -2.80 -8.66 -5.93
N PHE A 57 -3.47 -8.46 -4.80
CA PHE A 57 -3.54 -9.44 -3.72
C PHE A 57 -4.07 -10.81 -4.21
N SER A 58 -5.06 -10.82 -5.12
CA SER A 58 -5.59 -12.06 -5.69
C SER A 58 -4.55 -12.81 -6.52
N GLU A 59 -3.80 -12.10 -7.37
CA GLU A 59 -2.68 -12.70 -8.13
C GLU A 59 -1.63 -13.29 -7.18
N GLU A 60 -1.19 -12.51 -6.18
CA GLU A 60 -0.21 -12.95 -5.19
C GLU A 60 -0.68 -14.19 -4.41
N TYR A 61 -1.94 -14.23 -4.01
CA TYR A 61 -2.53 -15.35 -3.30
C TYR A 61 -2.57 -16.62 -4.16
N LEU A 62 -3.10 -16.50 -5.39
CA LEU A 62 -3.27 -17.63 -6.30
C LEU A 62 -1.92 -18.19 -6.77
N THR A 63 -0.91 -17.33 -6.89
CA THR A 63 0.44 -17.72 -7.35
C THR A 63 1.43 -17.96 -6.21
N GLY A 64 0.98 -17.85 -4.96
CA GLY A 64 1.73 -18.33 -3.80
C GLY A 64 2.83 -17.39 -3.29
N PHE A 65 2.68 -16.07 -3.46
CA PHE A 65 3.64 -15.06 -2.97
C PHE A 65 4.02 -15.30 -1.49
N TYR A 66 3.03 -15.56 -0.65
CA TYR A 66 3.20 -15.82 0.79
C TYR A 66 4.09 -17.04 1.12
N ARG A 67 4.26 -17.96 0.16
CA ARG A 67 5.16 -19.11 0.29
C ARG A 67 6.53 -18.84 -0.34
N LEU A 68 6.55 -18.10 -1.44
CA LEU A 68 7.75 -17.94 -2.28
C LEU A 68 8.61 -16.74 -1.87
N PHE A 69 8.00 -15.66 -1.37
CA PHE A 69 8.73 -14.44 -1.00
C PHE A 69 9.56 -14.58 0.28
N PRO A 70 9.04 -15.10 1.41
CA PRO A 70 9.84 -15.18 2.64
C PRO A 70 11.16 -15.99 2.50
N PRO A 71 11.18 -17.15 1.81
CA PRO A 71 12.41 -17.92 1.62
C PRO A 71 13.55 -17.17 0.92
N LEU A 72 13.24 -16.16 0.09
CA LEU A 72 14.26 -15.32 -0.57
C LEU A 72 15.13 -14.54 0.45
N PHE A 73 14.66 -14.40 1.67
CA PHE A 73 15.35 -13.71 2.77
C PHE A 73 15.73 -14.66 3.92
N GLY A 74 15.69 -15.97 3.69
CA GLY A 74 15.96 -16.98 4.74
C GLY A 74 14.89 -17.02 5.83
N LEU A 75 13.64 -16.69 5.48
CA LEU A 75 12.47 -16.79 6.36
C LEU A 75 11.62 -18.00 5.97
N ALA A 76 10.89 -18.55 6.94
CA ALA A 76 9.93 -19.60 6.68
C ALA A 76 8.71 -19.02 5.91
N PRO A 77 8.06 -19.81 5.05
CA PRO A 77 6.77 -19.45 4.46
C PRO A 77 5.79 -18.96 5.54
N VAL A 78 5.08 -17.86 5.26
CA VAL A 78 4.02 -17.40 6.18
C VAL A 78 2.72 -18.14 5.87
N SER A 79 1.84 -18.29 6.87
CA SER A 79 0.57 -18.98 6.64
C SER A 79 -0.35 -18.19 5.70
N ALA A 80 -1.11 -18.90 4.86
CA ALA A 80 -2.11 -18.29 3.98
C ALA A 80 -3.13 -17.46 4.78
N ARG A 81 -3.51 -17.93 5.97
CA ARG A 81 -4.44 -17.23 6.87
C ARG A 81 -3.90 -15.88 7.31
N PHE A 82 -2.62 -15.80 7.68
CA PHE A 82 -1.98 -14.53 8.05
C PHE A 82 -1.90 -13.59 6.85
N PHE A 83 -1.44 -14.08 5.69
CA PHE A 83 -1.33 -13.27 4.48
C PHE A 83 -2.67 -12.67 4.02
N VAL A 84 -3.74 -13.48 4.00
CA VAL A 84 -5.10 -13.04 3.68
C VAL A 84 -5.61 -12.07 4.74
N GLY A 85 -5.44 -12.40 6.03
CA GLY A 85 -5.91 -11.56 7.14
C GLY A 85 -5.28 -10.16 7.12
N LEU A 86 -3.97 -10.07 6.87
CA LEU A 86 -3.25 -8.80 6.76
C LEU A 86 -3.76 -7.97 5.57
N ASN A 87 -3.93 -8.57 4.40
CA ASN A 87 -4.42 -7.87 3.21
C ASN A 87 -5.86 -7.39 3.38
N VAL A 88 -6.76 -8.24 3.87
CA VAL A 88 -8.16 -7.88 4.13
C VAL A 88 -8.26 -6.77 5.17
N PHE A 89 -7.44 -6.82 6.24
CA PHE A 89 -7.37 -5.77 7.23
C PHE A 89 -7.06 -4.40 6.59
N PHE A 90 -6.02 -4.33 5.75
CA PHE A 90 -5.66 -3.08 5.08
C PHE A 90 -6.71 -2.63 4.06
N ILE A 91 -7.31 -3.54 3.29
CA ILE A 91 -8.40 -3.22 2.37
C ILE A 91 -9.58 -2.58 3.12
N VAL A 92 -10.00 -3.17 4.24
CA VAL A 92 -11.07 -2.61 5.08
C VAL A 92 -10.66 -1.24 5.64
N LEU A 93 -9.43 -1.11 6.15
CA LEU A 93 -8.91 0.16 6.65
C LEU A 93 -8.95 1.26 5.58
N TRP A 94 -8.55 0.94 4.34
CA TRP A 94 -8.56 1.87 3.22
C TRP A 94 -9.97 2.28 2.79
N LEU A 95 -10.91 1.33 2.77
CA LEU A 95 -12.31 1.64 2.50
C LEU A 95 -12.89 2.56 3.57
N VAL A 96 -12.64 2.28 4.85
CA VAL A 96 -13.11 3.12 5.97
C VAL A 96 -12.47 4.51 5.93
N CYS A 97 -11.17 4.60 5.67
CA CYS A 97 -10.48 5.88 5.66
C CYS A 97 -10.94 6.78 4.50
N SER A 98 -11.44 6.22 3.39
CA SER A 98 -12.03 7.02 2.30
C SER A 98 -13.17 7.93 2.78
N PHE A 99 -14.00 7.46 3.74
CA PHE A 99 -15.05 8.28 4.37
C PHE A 99 -14.44 9.36 5.27
N GLY A 100 -13.38 9.03 6.01
CA GLY A 100 -12.65 9.99 6.84
C GLY A 100 -12.02 11.10 6.01
N VAL A 101 -11.40 10.75 4.87
CA VAL A 101 -10.89 11.71 3.89
C VAL A 101 -12.04 12.59 3.44
N LYS A 102 -13.17 12.03 2.98
CA LYS A 102 -14.35 12.79 2.54
C LYS A 102 -14.84 13.83 3.56
N ARG A 103 -14.77 13.51 4.86
CA ARG A 103 -15.12 14.40 5.98
C ARG A 103 -14.00 15.37 6.41
N GLY A 104 -12.80 15.23 5.83
CA GLY A 104 -11.66 16.09 6.11
C GLY A 104 -10.89 15.72 7.38
N PHE A 105 -11.00 14.48 7.87
CA PHE A 105 -10.28 14.03 9.05
C PHE A 105 -8.80 13.80 8.72
N ARG A 106 -7.91 14.52 9.40
CA ARG A 106 -6.46 14.46 9.14
C ARG A 106 -5.89 13.04 9.29
N ALA A 107 -6.30 12.33 10.34
CA ALA A 107 -5.86 10.96 10.58
C ALA A 107 -6.22 9.99 9.45
N ALA A 108 -7.26 10.29 8.67
CA ALA A 108 -7.68 9.44 7.55
C ALA A 108 -6.74 9.52 6.34
N TYR A 109 -5.85 10.51 6.26
CA TYR A 109 -4.84 10.61 5.21
C TYR A 109 -3.67 9.65 5.44
N PHE A 110 -3.43 9.21 6.69
CA PHE A 110 -2.34 8.27 7.00
C PHE A 110 -2.46 6.95 6.22
N PRO A 111 -3.59 6.24 6.25
CA PRO A 111 -3.73 5.02 5.46
C PRO A 111 -3.66 5.26 3.95
N VAL A 112 -4.02 6.45 3.46
CA VAL A 112 -3.98 6.78 2.03
C VAL A 112 -2.55 7.07 1.56
N TRP A 113 -1.74 7.78 2.37
CA TRP A 113 -0.30 7.90 2.13
C TRP A 113 0.38 6.54 2.13
N PHE A 114 0.05 5.70 3.12
CA PHE A 114 0.58 4.34 3.21
C PHE A 114 0.21 3.52 1.98
N PHE A 115 -1.04 3.60 1.52
CA PHE A 115 -1.50 2.97 0.30
C PHE A 115 -0.70 3.40 -0.93
N GLY A 116 -0.58 4.72 -1.17
CA GLY A 116 0.11 5.27 -2.33
C GLY A 116 1.58 4.84 -2.36
N LEU A 117 2.28 4.96 -1.23
CA LEU A 117 3.68 4.53 -1.09
C LEU A 117 3.86 3.02 -1.27
N GLY A 118 2.99 2.21 -0.65
CA GLY A 118 3.03 0.76 -0.77
C GLY A 118 2.81 0.28 -2.20
N MET A 119 1.85 0.87 -2.92
CA MET A 119 1.60 0.55 -4.32
C MET A 119 2.78 0.93 -5.22
N CYS A 120 3.40 2.09 -5.00
CA CYS A 120 4.64 2.46 -5.70
C CYS A 120 5.75 1.45 -5.46
N LEU A 121 5.94 1.03 -4.20
CA LEU A 121 6.93 0.02 -3.85
C LEU A 121 6.65 -1.31 -4.56
N ASN A 122 5.40 -1.78 -4.56
CA ASN A 122 5.01 -3.01 -5.26
C ASN A 122 5.29 -2.92 -6.76
N GLY A 123 4.94 -1.80 -7.40
CA GLY A 123 5.19 -1.59 -8.83
C GLY A 123 6.67 -1.57 -9.22
N ILE A 124 7.58 -1.44 -8.26
CA ILE A 124 9.04 -1.55 -8.47
C ILE A 124 9.54 -2.95 -8.09
N VAL A 125 9.17 -3.43 -6.89
CA VAL A 125 9.75 -4.65 -6.30
C VAL A 125 9.38 -5.89 -7.08
N HIS A 126 8.12 -6.07 -7.50
CA HIS A 126 7.70 -7.29 -8.20
C HIS A 126 8.38 -7.47 -9.57
N PRO A 127 8.50 -6.44 -10.42
CA PRO A 127 9.33 -6.53 -11.63
C PRO A 127 10.78 -6.89 -11.34
N LEU A 128 11.39 -6.30 -10.30
CA LEU A 128 12.77 -6.62 -9.92
C LEU A 128 12.91 -8.07 -9.45
N LEU A 129 11.94 -8.58 -8.69
CA LEU A 129 11.92 -9.98 -8.27
C LEU A 129 11.79 -10.92 -9.47
N ALA A 130 10.92 -10.61 -10.43
CA ALA A 130 10.77 -11.39 -11.67
C ALA A 130 12.07 -11.44 -12.47
N VAL A 131 12.77 -10.30 -12.60
CA VAL A 131 14.10 -10.25 -13.23
C VAL A 131 15.11 -11.10 -12.45
N TRP A 132 15.11 -11.00 -11.12
CA TRP A 132 16.06 -11.72 -10.27
C TRP A 132 15.88 -13.24 -10.33
N VAL A 133 14.63 -13.73 -10.33
CA VAL A 133 14.35 -15.17 -10.45
C VAL A 133 14.41 -15.68 -11.89
N GLY A 134 14.60 -14.79 -12.87
CA GLY A 134 14.68 -15.14 -14.30
C GLY A 134 13.36 -15.62 -14.90
N GLY A 135 12.22 -15.22 -14.34
CA GLY A 135 10.90 -15.73 -14.74
C GLY A 135 9.74 -15.00 -14.07
N TYR A 136 8.55 -15.59 -14.17
CA TYR A 136 7.38 -15.06 -13.48
C TYR A 136 7.57 -15.15 -11.96
N PHE A 137 7.31 -14.04 -11.26
CA PHE A 137 7.20 -14.01 -9.81
C PHE A 137 5.80 -13.48 -9.41
N PRO A 138 5.16 -14.05 -8.37
CA PRO A 138 3.83 -13.64 -7.94
C PRO A 138 3.64 -12.12 -7.83
N GLY A 139 2.59 -11.58 -8.45
CA GLY A 139 2.29 -10.14 -8.46
C GLY A 139 2.88 -9.36 -9.63
N LEU A 140 3.61 -10.01 -10.55
CA LEU A 140 4.25 -9.35 -11.68
C LEU A 140 3.24 -8.67 -12.63
N PHE A 141 2.09 -9.26 -12.90
CA PHE A 141 1.18 -8.72 -13.92
C PHE A 141 0.39 -7.51 -13.42
N THR A 142 -0.03 -7.53 -12.17
CA THR A 142 -0.86 -6.47 -11.57
C THR A 142 -0.04 -5.35 -10.94
N SER A 143 1.17 -5.63 -10.43
CA SER A 143 1.96 -4.63 -9.71
C SER A 143 2.37 -3.40 -10.53
N PRO A 144 2.65 -3.45 -11.86
CA PRO A 144 2.97 -2.23 -12.61
C PRO A 144 1.77 -1.28 -12.68
N VAL A 145 0.56 -1.83 -12.87
CA VAL A 145 -0.68 -1.05 -12.85
C VAL A 145 -0.92 -0.47 -11.45
N ALA A 146 -0.69 -1.27 -10.40
CA ALA A 146 -0.72 -0.80 -9.02
C ALA A 146 0.27 0.36 -8.81
N GLY A 147 1.51 0.25 -9.29
CA GLY A 147 2.52 1.30 -9.21
C GLY A 147 2.08 2.61 -9.86
N VAL A 148 1.52 2.56 -11.07
CA VAL A 148 0.98 3.75 -11.75
C VAL A 148 -0.12 4.42 -10.93
N LEU A 149 -1.07 3.64 -10.41
CA LEU A 149 -2.12 4.18 -9.54
C LEU A 149 -1.57 4.71 -8.21
N GLY A 150 -0.52 4.10 -7.67
CA GLY A 150 0.22 4.61 -6.52
C GLY A 150 0.75 6.02 -6.76
N VAL A 151 1.43 6.23 -7.89
CA VAL A 151 1.93 7.56 -8.31
C VAL A 151 0.79 8.56 -8.46
N LEU A 152 -0.34 8.16 -9.05
CA LEU A 152 -1.50 9.04 -9.20
C LEU A 152 -2.11 9.42 -7.85
N VAL A 153 -2.29 8.46 -6.93
CA VAL A 153 -2.76 8.74 -5.56
C VAL A 153 -1.82 9.69 -4.85
N MET A 154 -0.50 9.47 -4.95
CA MET A 154 0.51 10.35 -4.35
C MET A 154 0.42 11.77 -4.91
N ARG A 155 0.24 11.92 -6.22
CA ARG A 155 0.06 13.23 -6.85
C ARG A 155 -1.17 13.96 -6.31
N GLU A 156 -2.31 13.28 -6.24
CA GLU A 156 -3.54 13.89 -5.73
C GLU A 156 -3.47 14.19 -4.23
N LEU A 157 -2.74 13.39 -3.44
CA LEU A 157 -2.47 13.67 -2.03
C LEU A 157 -1.62 14.93 -1.86
N ILE A 158 -0.56 15.10 -2.65
CA ILE A 158 0.28 16.30 -2.64
C ILE A 158 -0.55 17.54 -3.02
N GLN A 159 -1.45 17.43 -4.01
CA GLN A 159 -2.35 18.52 -4.42
C GLN A 159 -3.42 18.82 -3.36
N SER A 160 -3.89 17.80 -2.65
CA SER A 160 -4.94 17.89 -1.62
C SER A 160 -4.41 18.18 -0.21
N THR A 161 -3.11 18.42 -0.04
CA THR A 161 -2.51 18.71 1.27
C THR A 161 -1.46 19.80 1.14
N GLY A 162 -1.38 20.71 2.11
CA GLY A 162 -0.37 21.76 2.19
C GLY A 162 0.73 21.39 3.20
N TRP A 163 1.75 22.24 3.35
CA TRP A 163 2.71 22.06 4.45
C TRP A 163 2.14 22.59 5.75
N SER A 164 2.54 21.99 6.88
CA SER A 164 2.06 22.38 8.21
C SER A 164 2.38 23.81 8.61
N HIS A 165 3.35 24.46 7.98
CA HIS A 165 3.73 25.85 8.26
C HIS A 165 2.89 26.88 7.49
N ASP A 166 2.06 26.43 6.53
CA ASP A 166 1.20 27.29 5.71
C ASP A 166 -0.23 27.42 6.29
N ALA A 167 -0.51 26.79 7.44
CA ALA A 167 -1.81 26.71 8.09
C ALA A 167 -1.78 27.36 9.48
#